data_AF-A0A9D1Y2P3-F1
#
_entry.id   AF-A0A9D1Y2P3-F1
#
_cell.length_a   1.000
_cell.length_b   1.000
_cell.length_c   1.000
_cell.angle_alpha   90.00
_cell.angle_beta   90.00
_cell.angle_gamma   90.00
#
_symmetry.space_group_name_H-M   'P 1'
#
loop_
_entity.id
_entity.type
_entity.pdbx_description
1 polymer ?
#
loop_
_entity_poly.entity_id
_entity_poly.type
_entity_poly.pdbx_seq_one_letter_code
_entity_poly.pdbx_strand_id
1 'polypeptide(L)'
;MPDFTTHVLFGELLLSRMPQEMREEALAAGAAYFWGAQGPDPLFYAGGLKGDNALRKLGGQMHRRHPQQLLEELVRSARDASPEEKPLLKAYALGFLAHYCLDRQVHPYVYFLVERRKRALPEDCWPSIHGRVECHIDDLLYPRMKEGRPVQSFRPKDYCPLDEALAASLARLYRRLAGTLYGQAPSSEELAQAFRACLRYTCLFYGPFRGITAWLARFADRRARCPGLYSSHVKGLLAGDDNDVLNLHQRPWRNLCRPEEGPSVLSVPQLLEEAAQAWLELALPLWEGMEGRGEELPPVEGTFDEGNPRPPREDDPQEDAADQPEETGGKLPASSLSQE
;
A
#
# COMPACT_ATOMS: atom_id res chain seq x y z
N MET A 1 -3.04 3.65 4.67
CA MET A 1 -1.70 3.68 4.10
C MET A 1 -0.97 4.86 4.73
N PRO A 2 0.08 4.67 5.55
CA PRO A 2 0.99 5.76 5.89
C PRO A 2 1.23 6.64 4.66
N ASP A 3 1.22 7.96 4.81
CA ASP A 3 1.15 8.81 3.64
C ASP A 3 2.50 8.79 2.88
N PHE A 4 2.52 9.37 1.67
CA PHE A 4 3.56 9.22 0.65
C PHE A 4 5.01 9.31 1.19
N THR A 5 5.25 10.20 2.16
CA THR A 5 6.60 10.42 2.71
C THR A 5 7.05 9.29 3.62
N THR A 6 6.18 8.72 4.46
CA THR A 6 6.57 7.61 5.34
C THR A 6 7.05 6.41 4.51
N HIS A 7 6.38 6.09 3.41
CA HIS A 7 6.83 5.04 2.48
C HIS A 7 8.21 5.32 1.87
N VAL A 8 8.49 6.57 1.47
CA VAL A 8 9.83 6.93 0.94
C VAL A 8 10.90 6.84 2.02
N LEU A 9 10.63 7.34 3.23
CA LEU A 9 11.56 7.26 4.36
C LEU A 9 11.86 5.81 4.74
N PHE A 10 10.85 4.94 4.68
CA PHE A 10 11.03 3.51 4.92
C PHE A 10 11.84 2.83 3.81
N GLY A 11 11.59 3.19 2.54
CA GLY A 11 12.42 2.72 1.43
C GLY A 11 13.90 3.13 1.58
N GLU A 12 14.18 4.36 1.99
CA GLU A 12 15.55 4.81 2.29
C GLU A 12 16.18 4.03 3.44
N LEU A 13 15.41 3.76 4.50
CA LEU A 13 15.86 2.93 5.63
C LEU A 13 16.28 1.54 5.13
N LEU A 14 15.46 0.91 4.29
CA LEU A 14 15.74 -0.42 3.74
C LEU A 14 16.95 -0.43 2.82
N LEU A 15 17.14 0.58 1.97
CA LEU A 15 18.35 0.68 1.13
C LEU A 15 19.64 0.61 1.94
N SER A 16 19.66 1.08 3.19
CA SER A 16 20.84 0.97 4.07
C SER A 16 21.09 -0.44 4.63
N ARG A 17 20.07 -1.29 4.66
CA ARG A 17 20.09 -2.64 5.26
C ARG A 17 20.08 -3.77 4.25
N MET A 18 19.64 -3.46 3.04
CA MET A 18 19.49 -4.39 1.94
C MET A 18 20.86 -4.98 1.53
N PRO A 19 20.91 -6.28 1.17
CA PRO A 19 22.10 -6.89 0.59
C PRO A 19 22.62 -6.10 -0.61
N GLN A 20 23.95 -6.11 -0.80
CA GLN A 20 24.61 -5.24 -1.78
C GLN A 20 24.05 -5.38 -3.20
N GLU A 21 23.87 -6.61 -3.69
CA GLU A 21 23.38 -6.88 -5.05
C GLU A 21 21.97 -6.31 -5.27
N MET A 22 21.04 -6.58 -4.34
CA MET A 22 19.68 -6.04 -4.38
C MET A 22 19.69 -4.51 -4.33
N ARG A 23 20.57 -3.93 -3.50
CA ARG A 23 20.69 -2.48 -3.33
C ARG A 23 21.18 -1.80 -4.60
N GLU A 24 22.16 -2.39 -5.28
CA GLU A 24 22.69 -1.86 -6.54
C GLU A 24 21.60 -1.81 -7.62
N GLU A 25 20.78 -2.87 -7.74
CA GLU A 25 19.65 -2.85 -8.68
C GLU A 25 18.55 -1.87 -8.28
N ALA A 26 18.18 -1.83 -6.99
CA ALA A 26 17.19 -0.89 -6.49
C ALA A 26 17.60 0.56 -6.74
N LEU A 27 18.89 0.90 -6.58
CA LEU A 27 19.44 2.22 -6.87
C LEU A 27 19.51 2.50 -8.37
N ALA A 28 19.89 1.52 -9.19
CA ALA A 28 19.96 1.67 -10.65
C ALA A 28 18.58 1.99 -11.26
N ALA A 29 17.52 1.40 -10.72
CA ALA A 29 16.13 1.69 -11.08
C ALA A 29 15.39 2.44 -9.95
N GLY A 30 16.05 3.43 -9.34
CA GLY A 30 15.56 4.13 -8.13
C GLY A 30 14.13 4.64 -8.21
N ALA A 31 13.73 5.20 -9.35
CA ALA A 31 12.35 5.66 -9.54
C ALA A 31 11.34 4.49 -9.45
N ALA A 32 11.65 3.35 -10.06
CA ALA A 32 10.78 2.17 -10.01
C ALA A 32 10.71 1.59 -8.59
N TYR A 33 11.84 1.55 -7.87
CA TYR A 33 11.89 1.15 -6.46
C TYR A 33 10.98 2.01 -5.59
N PHE A 34 11.11 3.34 -5.66
CA PHE A 34 10.29 4.23 -4.83
C PHE A 34 8.82 4.27 -5.26
N TRP A 35 8.50 4.07 -6.54
CA TRP A 35 7.12 3.81 -6.96
C TRP A 35 6.58 2.48 -6.44
N GLY A 36 7.44 1.46 -6.36
CA GLY A 36 7.14 0.20 -5.67
C GLY A 36 6.82 0.43 -4.20
N ALA A 37 7.60 1.27 -3.50
CA ALA A 37 7.36 1.62 -2.10
C ALA A 37 6.02 2.34 -1.85
N GLN A 38 5.43 2.95 -2.88
CA GLN A 38 4.06 3.47 -2.81
C GLN A 38 2.99 2.40 -3.06
N GLY A 39 3.37 1.20 -3.50
CA GLY A 39 2.46 0.09 -3.75
C GLY A 39 1.31 0.46 -4.70
N PRO A 40 0.07 0.00 -4.42
CA PRO A 40 -1.12 0.31 -5.21
C PRO A 40 -1.76 1.66 -4.88
N ASP A 41 -1.19 2.46 -3.97
CA ASP A 41 -1.77 3.76 -3.58
C ASP A 41 -2.01 4.75 -4.70
N PRO A 42 -1.20 4.79 -5.78
CA PRO A 42 -1.50 5.67 -6.91
C PRO A 42 -2.91 5.47 -7.49
N LEU A 43 -3.48 4.27 -7.37
CA LEU A 43 -4.85 3.99 -7.81
C LEU A 43 -5.91 4.78 -7.03
N PHE A 44 -5.62 5.21 -5.79
CA PHE A 44 -6.52 6.06 -5.02
C PHE A 44 -6.64 7.48 -5.60
N TYR A 45 -5.73 7.92 -6.47
CA TYR A 45 -5.78 9.23 -7.11
C TYR A 45 -6.55 9.24 -8.44
N ALA A 46 -7.02 8.08 -8.91
CA ALA A 46 -7.80 7.95 -10.13
C ALA A 46 -9.14 8.71 -10.03
N GLY A 47 -9.38 9.63 -10.98
CA GLY A 47 -10.57 10.49 -10.97
C GLY A 47 -10.58 11.57 -9.88
N GLY A 48 -9.46 11.76 -9.17
CA GLY A 48 -9.32 12.69 -8.04
C GLY A 48 -9.48 12.01 -6.67
N LEU A 49 -9.61 12.80 -5.61
CA LEU A 49 -9.67 12.29 -4.22
C LEU A 49 -11.09 11.94 -3.72
N LYS A 50 -12.13 12.22 -4.52
CA LYS A 50 -13.53 12.00 -4.15
C LYS A 50 -14.25 11.16 -5.20
N GLY A 51 -15.10 10.25 -4.74
CA GLY A 51 -16.03 9.48 -5.56
C GLY A 51 -15.65 8.02 -5.67
N ASP A 52 -16.58 7.24 -6.20
CA ASP A 52 -16.36 5.83 -6.51
C ASP A 52 -15.76 5.71 -7.91
N ASN A 53 -14.60 5.07 -7.98
CA ASN A 53 -13.89 4.80 -9.22
C ASN A 53 -13.40 3.34 -9.19
N ALA A 54 -13.45 2.65 -10.33
CA ALA A 54 -13.05 1.25 -10.43
C ALA A 54 -11.59 1.03 -9.96
N LEU A 55 -10.67 1.93 -10.31
CA LEU A 55 -9.28 1.85 -9.84
C LEU A 55 -9.15 2.07 -8.33
N ARG A 56 -9.96 2.95 -7.73
CA ARG A 56 -9.98 3.11 -6.26
C ARG A 56 -10.45 1.83 -5.57
N LYS A 57 -11.44 1.13 -6.16
CA LYS A 57 -11.90 -0.18 -5.67
C LYS A 57 -10.83 -1.24 -5.83
N LEU A 58 -10.17 -1.30 -6.99
CA LEU A 58 -9.04 -2.20 -7.26
C LEU A 58 -7.89 -1.98 -6.25
N GLY A 59 -7.51 -0.73 -6.00
CA GLY A 59 -6.52 -0.39 -4.98
C GLY A 59 -6.95 -0.94 -3.62
N GLY A 60 -8.19 -0.69 -3.19
CA GLY A 60 -8.71 -1.25 -1.95
C GLY A 60 -8.72 -2.78 -1.90
N GLN A 61 -9.00 -3.46 -3.02
CA GLN A 61 -8.95 -4.92 -3.11
C GLN A 61 -7.52 -5.44 -2.98
N MET A 62 -6.55 -4.81 -3.64
CA MET A 62 -5.13 -5.15 -3.53
C MET A 62 -4.62 -5.07 -2.10
N HIS A 63 -5.14 -4.13 -1.31
CA HIS A 63 -4.78 -4.00 0.11
C HIS A 63 -5.41 -5.07 1.02
N ARG A 64 -6.51 -5.70 0.60
CA ARG A 64 -7.33 -6.58 1.46
C ARG A 64 -7.34 -8.04 1.03
N ARG A 65 -6.97 -8.35 -0.21
CA ARG A 65 -7.14 -9.67 -0.81
C ARG A 65 -5.84 -10.16 -1.41
N HIS A 66 -5.62 -11.47 -1.27
CA HIS A 66 -4.57 -12.21 -1.95
C HIS A 66 -3.14 -11.61 -1.86
N PRO A 67 -2.65 -11.15 -0.69
CA PRO A 67 -1.31 -10.57 -0.57
C PRO A 67 -0.21 -11.53 -1.00
N GLN A 68 -0.35 -12.82 -0.65
CA GLN A 68 0.54 -13.88 -1.12
C GLN A 68 0.58 -13.96 -2.65
N GLN A 69 -0.59 -14.15 -3.29
CA GLN A 69 -0.66 -14.29 -4.75
C GLN A 69 -0.23 -13.01 -5.46
N LEU A 70 -0.44 -11.83 -4.86
CA LEU A 70 -0.01 -10.55 -5.40
C LEU A 70 1.52 -10.44 -5.44
N LEU A 71 2.20 -10.80 -4.34
CA LEU A 71 3.67 -10.84 -4.29
C LEU A 71 4.24 -11.89 -5.24
N GLU A 72 3.63 -13.07 -5.32
CA GLU A 72 4.03 -14.10 -6.28
C GLU A 72 3.85 -13.64 -7.72
N GLU A 73 2.76 -12.94 -8.05
CA GLU A 73 2.54 -12.45 -9.41
C GLU A 73 3.50 -11.32 -9.79
N LEU A 74 3.94 -10.51 -8.81
CA LEU A 74 5.05 -9.56 -9.00
C LEU A 74 6.35 -10.29 -9.31
N VAL A 75 6.65 -11.37 -8.57
CA VAL A 75 7.82 -12.22 -8.82
C VAL A 75 7.78 -12.82 -10.23
N ARG A 76 6.65 -13.44 -10.62
CA ARG A 76 6.46 -14.00 -11.96
C ARG A 76 6.61 -12.92 -13.04
N SER A 77 6.01 -11.74 -12.83
CA SER A 77 6.07 -10.63 -13.77
C SER A 77 7.49 -10.13 -13.99
N ALA A 78 8.31 -10.01 -12.94
CA ALA A 78 9.70 -9.62 -13.05
C ALA A 78 10.58 -10.71 -13.68
N ARG A 79 10.36 -11.98 -13.31
CA ARG A 79 11.10 -13.12 -13.85
C ARG A 79 10.91 -13.30 -15.35
N ASP A 80 9.66 -13.18 -15.81
CA ASP A 80 9.25 -13.43 -17.19
C ASP A 80 9.38 -12.17 -18.07
N ALA A 81 9.86 -11.05 -17.50
CA ALA A 81 10.09 -9.79 -18.20
C ALA A 81 11.22 -9.89 -19.23
N SER A 82 11.18 -9.00 -20.24
CA SER A 82 12.30 -8.85 -21.16
C SER A 82 13.58 -8.40 -20.42
N PRO A 83 14.77 -8.65 -20.98
CA PRO A 83 16.02 -8.20 -20.37
C PRO A 83 16.06 -6.69 -20.06
N GLU A 84 15.38 -5.88 -20.87
CA GLU A 84 15.30 -4.43 -20.71
C GLU A 84 14.35 -4.01 -19.57
N GLU A 85 13.21 -4.71 -19.39
CA GLU A 85 12.23 -4.38 -18.34
C GLU A 85 12.51 -5.06 -16.99
N LYS A 86 13.25 -6.17 -17.00
CA LYS A 86 13.52 -6.96 -15.80
C LYS A 86 14.10 -6.14 -14.63
N PRO A 87 15.13 -5.30 -14.80
CA PRO A 87 15.68 -4.51 -13.69
C PRO A 87 14.65 -3.55 -13.07
N LEU A 88 13.80 -2.94 -13.90
CA LEU A 88 12.73 -2.04 -13.47
C LEU A 88 11.70 -2.79 -12.62
N LEU A 89 11.24 -3.95 -13.09
CA LEU A 89 10.23 -4.75 -12.39
C LEU A 89 10.78 -5.39 -11.11
N LYS A 90 12.06 -5.79 -11.10
CA LYS A 90 12.74 -6.25 -9.87
C LYS A 90 12.80 -5.16 -8.81
N ALA A 91 13.24 -3.96 -9.20
CA ALA A 91 13.28 -2.82 -8.28
C ALA A 91 11.87 -2.44 -7.79
N TYR A 92 10.88 -2.44 -8.67
CA TYR A 92 9.49 -2.21 -8.29
C TYR A 92 8.98 -3.25 -7.28
N ALA A 93 9.25 -4.53 -7.50
CA ALA A 93 8.83 -5.61 -6.60
C ALA A 93 9.49 -5.49 -5.20
N LEU A 94 10.77 -5.15 -5.11
CA LEU A 94 11.45 -4.89 -3.83
C LEU A 94 10.82 -3.71 -3.07
N GLY A 95 10.47 -2.65 -3.80
CA GLY A 95 9.72 -1.52 -3.23
C GLY A 95 8.31 -1.93 -2.79
N PHE A 96 7.62 -2.74 -3.58
CA PHE A 96 6.27 -3.21 -3.26
C PHE A 96 6.24 -4.10 -2.02
N LEU A 97 7.27 -4.93 -1.82
CA LEU A 97 7.46 -5.66 -0.57
C LEU A 97 7.65 -4.69 0.62
N ALA A 98 8.37 -3.58 0.43
CA ALA A 98 8.54 -2.57 1.46
C ALA A 98 7.20 -1.94 1.86
N HIS A 99 6.37 -1.63 0.87
CA HIS A 99 5.01 -1.14 1.10
C HIS A 99 4.21 -2.15 1.94
N TYR A 100 4.10 -3.40 1.47
CA TYR A 100 3.40 -4.48 2.17
C TYR A 100 3.80 -4.61 3.64
N CYS A 101 5.11 -4.73 3.91
CA CYS A 101 5.62 -4.91 5.28
C CYS A 101 5.30 -3.70 6.17
N LEU A 102 5.41 -2.47 5.64
CA LEU A 102 5.16 -1.26 6.39
C LEU A 102 3.68 -1.12 6.78
N ASP A 103 2.77 -1.30 5.83
CA ASP A 103 1.34 -1.11 6.08
C ASP A 103 0.79 -2.12 7.06
N ARG A 104 1.14 -3.39 6.86
CA ARG A 104 0.79 -4.47 7.76
C ARG A 104 1.19 -4.15 9.20
N GLN A 105 2.38 -3.59 9.40
CA GLN A 105 2.91 -3.31 10.73
C GLN A 105 2.32 -2.03 11.36
N VAL A 106 2.11 -0.98 10.56
CA VAL A 106 1.72 0.34 11.06
C VAL A 106 0.20 0.50 11.17
N HIS A 107 -0.57 -0.17 10.33
CA HIS A 107 -2.02 0.01 10.29
C HIS A 107 -2.79 -0.35 11.56
N PRO A 108 -2.45 -1.41 12.31
CA PRO A 108 -3.12 -1.67 13.59
C PRO A 108 -3.09 -0.45 14.51
N TYR A 109 -1.96 0.28 14.53
CA TYR A 109 -1.82 1.51 15.30
C TYR A 109 -2.58 2.69 14.68
N VAL A 110 -2.54 2.85 13.35
CA VAL A 110 -3.32 3.88 12.64
C VAL A 110 -4.82 3.70 12.91
N TYR A 111 -5.35 2.48 12.79
CA TYR A 111 -6.75 2.18 13.05
C TYR A 111 -7.15 2.42 14.50
N PHE A 112 -6.28 2.09 15.46
CA PHE A 112 -6.47 2.46 16.86
C PHE A 112 -6.63 3.98 17.04
N LEU A 113 -5.77 4.79 16.39
CA LEU A 113 -5.87 6.25 16.44
C LEU A 113 -7.12 6.78 15.73
N VAL A 114 -7.51 6.18 14.61
CA VAL A 114 -8.72 6.53 13.85
C VAL A 114 -9.95 6.32 14.73
N GLU A 115 -10.13 5.15 15.33
CA GLU A 115 -11.27 4.87 16.21
C GLU A 115 -11.26 5.75 17.46
N ARG A 116 -10.09 6.04 18.03
CA ARG A 116 -9.96 7.00 19.13
C ARG A 116 -10.45 8.39 18.73
N ARG A 117 -10.09 8.86 17.52
CA ARG A 117 -10.52 10.18 17.00
C ARG A 117 -12.00 10.22 16.63
N LYS A 118 -12.58 9.14 16.10
CA LYS A 118 -14.03 9.06 15.80
C LYS A 118 -14.90 9.29 17.04
N ARG A 119 -14.45 8.85 18.22
CA ARG A 119 -15.15 9.08 19.50
C ARG A 119 -15.18 10.55 19.93
N ALA A 120 -14.29 11.39 19.41
CA ALA A 120 -14.14 12.79 19.78
C ALA A 120 -14.59 13.77 18.68
N LEU A 121 -14.84 13.28 17.46
CA LEU A 121 -15.13 14.12 16.29
C LEU A 121 -16.50 13.78 15.67
N PRO A 122 -17.19 14.77 15.06
CA PRO A 122 -18.46 14.52 14.40
C PRO A 122 -18.34 13.56 13.20
N GLU A 123 -19.44 12.89 12.87
CA GLU A 123 -19.49 11.84 11.83
C GLU A 123 -19.11 12.34 10.43
N ASP A 124 -19.40 13.60 10.11
CA ASP A 124 -19.06 14.19 8.81
C ASP A 124 -17.54 14.26 8.55
N CYS A 125 -16.73 14.21 9.62
CA CYS A 125 -15.28 14.20 9.55
C CYS A 125 -14.70 12.79 9.38
N TRP A 126 -15.47 11.73 9.69
CA TRP A 126 -14.97 10.36 9.71
C TRP A 126 -14.26 9.91 8.44
N PRO A 127 -14.73 10.26 7.22
CA PRO A 127 -14.06 9.84 5.99
C PRO A 127 -12.63 10.38 5.84
N SER A 128 -12.27 11.49 6.50
CA SER A 128 -10.93 12.08 6.41
C SER A 128 -10.02 11.75 7.59
N ILE A 129 -10.54 11.16 8.68
CA ILE A 129 -9.74 10.91 9.89
C ILE A 129 -8.52 10.03 9.59
N HIS A 130 -8.69 9.03 8.73
CA HIS A 130 -7.64 8.09 8.33
C HIS A 130 -6.44 8.83 7.70
N GLY A 131 -6.65 9.52 6.58
CA GLY A 131 -5.61 10.32 5.93
C GLY A 131 -5.05 11.44 6.82
N ARG A 132 -5.85 11.98 7.77
CA ARG A 132 -5.37 12.94 8.78
C ARG A 132 -4.44 12.32 9.82
N VAL A 133 -4.57 11.04 10.15
CA VAL A 133 -3.63 10.36 11.04
C VAL A 133 -2.32 10.17 10.30
N GLU A 134 -2.37 9.68 9.08
CA GLU A 134 -1.21 9.33 8.26
C GLU A 134 -0.40 10.55 7.84
N CYS A 135 -1.08 11.63 7.43
CA CYS A 135 -0.39 12.89 7.15
C CYS A 135 0.27 13.48 8.41
N HIS A 136 -0.33 13.29 9.59
CA HIS A 136 0.28 13.72 10.84
C HIS A 136 1.51 12.86 11.20
N ILE A 137 1.48 11.55 10.91
CA ILE A 137 2.66 10.69 11.02
C ILE A 137 3.79 11.25 10.14
N ASP A 138 3.53 11.55 8.86
CA ASP A 138 4.51 12.15 7.95
C ASP A 138 5.10 13.47 8.50
N ASP A 139 4.23 14.37 8.97
CA ASP A 139 4.62 15.69 9.51
C ASP A 139 5.61 15.56 10.68
N LEU A 140 5.46 14.53 11.53
CA LEU A 140 6.28 14.32 12.72
C LEU A 140 7.47 13.38 12.50
N LEU A 141 7.34 12.41 11.60
CA LEU A 141 8.34 11.38 11.33
C LEU A 141 9.46 11.93 10.45
N TYR A 142 9.13 12.72 9.43
CA TYR A 142 10.12 13.29 8.51
C TYR A 142 11.22 14.11 9.22
N PRO A 143 10.93 15.11 10.07
CA PRO A 143 11.99 15.84 10.77
C PRO A 143 12.82 14.96 11.70
N ARG A 144 12.27 13.85 12.21
CA ARG A 144 13.03 12.88 13.02
C ARG A 144 14.05 12.12 12.18
N MET A 145 13.67 11.71 10.97
CA MET A 145 14.52 10.93 10.08
C MET A 145 15.44 11.79 9.20
N LYS A 146 15.16 13.10 9.08
CA LYS A 146 15.89 14.04 8.20
C LYS A 146 16.51 15.22 8.97
N GLU A 147 17.07 14.95 10.14
CA GLU A 147 17.91 15.91 10.90
C GLU A 147 17.21 17.25 11.21
N GLY A 148 15.92 17.19 11.56
CA GLY A 148 15.11 18.36 11.90
C GLY A 148 14.59 19.14 10.69
N ARG A 149 14.87 18.71 9.46
CA ARG A 149 14.29 19.34 8.27
C ARG A 149 12.77 19.17 8.28
N PRO A 150 11.99 20.22 7.99
CA PRO A 150 10.55 20.11 8.08
C PRO A 150 10.03 19.37 6.83
N VAL A 151 8.90 18.65 6.94
CA VAL A 151 8.37 17.77 5.87
C VAL A 151 8.13 18.49 4.54
N GLN A 152 7.94 19.80 4.55
CA GLN A 152 7.78 20.63 3.35
C GLN A 152 9.06 20.75 2.52
N SER A 153 10.22 20.36 3.08
CA SER A 153 11.46 20.23 2.30
C SER A 153 11.48 18.97 1.44
N PHE A 154 10.58 18.01 1.68
CA PHE A 154 10.46 16.80 0.89
C PHE A 154 9.99 17.13 -0.53
N ARG A 155 10.66 16.53 -1.52
CA ARG A 155 10.38 16.73 -2.94
C ARG A 155 10.03 15.38 -3.57
N PRO A 156 8.73 15.11 -3.83
CA PRO A 156 8.31 13.82 -4.39
C PRO A 156 9.03 13.43 -5.68
N LYS A 157 9.35 14.41 -6.54
CA LYS A 157 10.04 14.18 -7.83
C LYS A 157 11.50 13.76 -7.71
N ASP A 158 12.13 14.01 -6.56
CA ASP A 158 13.53 13.61 -6.34
C ASP A 158 13.63 12.08 -6.13
N TYR A 159 12.53 11.44 -5.70
CA TYR A 159 12.44 10.02 -5.42
C TYR A 159 11.62 9.25 -6.47
N CYS A 160 10.48 9.84 -6.87
CA CYS A 160 9.53 9.22 -7.79
C CYS A 160 9.39 10.04 -9.08
N PRO A 161 10.47 10.33 -9.84
CA PRO A 161 10.30 10.86 -11.19
C PRO A 161 9.53 9.83 -12.02
N LEU A 162 8.64 10.29 -12.88
CA LEU A 162 7.78 9.44 -13.69
C LEU A 162 7.83 9.93 -15.14
N ASP A 163 8.66 9.26 -15.94
CA ASP A 163 8.65 9.43 -17.39
C ASP A 163 7.61 8.52 -18.04
N GLU A 164 7.43 8.68 -19.35
CA GLU A 164 6.42 7.94 -20.11
C GLU A 164 6.75 6.45 -20.24
N ALA A 165 8.03 6.07 -20.25
CA ALA A 165 8.44 4.68 -20.34
C ALA A 165 8.12 3.92 -19.04
N LEU A 166 8.50 4.49 -17.90
CA LEU A 166 8.19 3.95 -16.58
C LEU A 166 6.67 3.91 -16.35
N ALA A 167 5.94 4.98 -16.67
CA ALA A 167 4.48 4.99 -16.55
C ALA A 167 3.83 3.88 -17.39
N ALA A 168 4.31 3.65 -18.61
CA ALA A 168 3.80 2.60 -19.48
C ALA A 168 4.13 1.19 -18.95
N SER A 169 5.34 0.95 -18.42
CA SER A 169 5.73 -0.32 -17.80
C SER A 169 4.90 -0.63 -16.56
N LEU A 170 4.71 0.35 -15.66
CA LEU A 170 3.85 0.19 -14.48
C LEU A 170 2.39 -0.04 -14.87
N ALA A 171 1.87 0.67 -15.88
CA ALA A 171 0.51 0.44 -16.38
C ALA A 171 0.33 -0.97 -16.98
N ARG A 172 1.35 -1.53 -17.65
CA ARG A 172 1.29 -2.93 -18.12
C ARG A 172 1.30 -3.91 -16.95
N LEU A 173 2.16 -3.69 -15.95
CA LEU A 173 2.21 -4.50 -14.74
C LEU A 173 0.85 -4.51 -14.04
N TYR A 174 0.30 -3.34 -13.72
CA TYR A 174 -0.98 -3.24 -13.02
C TYR A 174 -2.14 -3.83 -13.80
N ARG A 175 -2.15 -3.72 -15.12
CA ARG A 175 -3.17 -4.38 -15.96
C ARG A 175 -3.09 -5.90 -15.85
N ARG A 176 -1.87 -6.46 -15.80
CA ARG A 176 -1.63 -7.89 -15.57
C ARG A 176 -2.13 -8.29 -14.17
N LEU A 177 -1.71 -7.58 -13.12
CA LEU A 177 -2.14 -7.86 -11.74
C LEU A 177 -3.67 -7.80 -11.60
N ALA A 178 -4.30 -6.76 -12.16
CA ALA A 178 -5.76 -6.57 -12.16
C ALA A 178 -6.49 -7.72 -12.84
N GLY A 179 -6.00 -8.16 -14.02
CA GLY A 179 -6.62 -9.22 -14.79
C GLY A 179 -6.46 -10.59 -14.15
N THR A 180 -5.25 -10.92 -13.71
CA THR A 180 -4.91 -12.24 -13.16
C THR A 180 -5.56 -12.49 -11.80
N LEU A 181 -5.61 -11.48 -10.92
CA LEU A 181 -5.96 -11.68 -9.51
C LEU A 181 -7.32 -11.10 -9.10
N TYR A 182 -7.87 -10.16 -9.89
CA TYR A 182 -9.07 -9.42 -9.49
C TYR A 182 -10.18 -9.44 -10.55
N GLY A 183 -9.97 -10.12 -11.69
CA GLY A 183 -10.94 -10.17 -12.78
C GLY A 183 -11.24 -8.79 -13.40
N GLN A 184 -10.35 -7.81 -13.24
CA GLN A 184 -10.53 -6.46 -13.73
C GLN A 184 -9.61 -6.17 -14.92
N ALA A 185 -10.12 -5.43 -15.92
CA ALA A 185 -9.37 -5.07 -17.12
C ALA A 185 -9.29 -3.53 -17.32
N PRO A 186 -8.66 -2.79 -16.38
CA PRO A 186 -8.48 -1.35 -16.55
C PRO A 186 -7.58 -1.05 -17.77
N SER A 187 -7.84 0.07 -18.45
CA SER A 187 -6.99 0.49 -19.56
C SER A 187 -5.62 0.95 -19.05
N SER A 188 -4.58 0.77 -19.87
CA SER A 188 -3.24 1.25 -19.52
C SER A 188 -3.16 2.77 -19.35
N GLU A 189 -4.01 3.53 -20.06
CA GLU A 189 -4.05 4.98 -19.91
C GLU A 189 -4.65 5.40 -18.57
N GLU A 190 -5.73 4.74 -18.11
CA GLU A 190 -6.31 5.03 -16.78
C GLU A 190 -5.31 4.75 -15.67
N LEU A 191 -4.58 3.63 -15.77
CA LEU A 191 -3.51 3.28 -14.83
C LEU A 191 -2.39 4.32 -14.85
N ALA A 192 -1.83 4.64 -16.03
CA ALA A 192 -0.78 5.65 -16.14
C ALA A 192 -1.25 7.03 -15.60
N GLN A 193 -2.49 7.41 -15.88
CA GLN A 193 -3.09 8.64 -15.37
C GLN A 193 -3.21 8.64 -13.84
N ALA A 194 -3.49 7.49 -13.20
CA ALA A 194 -3.52 7.38 -11.74
C ALA A 194 -2.14 7.68 -11.12
N PHE A 195 -1.06 7.12 -11.67
CA PHE A 195 0.32 7.43 -11.25
C PHE A 195 0.69 8.91 -11.47
N ARG A 196 0.38 9.47 -12.65
CA ARG A 196 0.60 10.89 -12.92
C ARG A 196 -0.22 11.79 -11.99
N ALA A 197 -1.45 11.41 -11.66
CA ALA A 197 -2.30 12.12 -10.72
C ALA A 197 -1.71 12.08 -9.31
N CYS A 198 -1.31 10.91 -8.82
CA CYS A 198 -0.61 10.74 -7.54
C CYS A 198 0.57 11.72 -7.43
N LEU A 199 1.51 11.68 -8.38
CA LEU A 199 2.67 12.57 -8.38
C LEU A 199 2.28 14.06 -8.37
N ARG A 200 1.28 14.44 -9.18
CA ARG A 200 0.77 15.82 -9.25
C ARG A 200 0.17 16.28 -7.92
N TYR A 201 -0.71 15.48 -7.32
CA TYR A 201 -1.37 15.81 -6.06
C TYR A 201 -0.34 15.90 -4.93
N THR A 202 0.57 14.94 -4.83
CA THR A 202 1.65 14.97 -3.84
C THR A 202 2.53 16.21 -4.06
N CYS A 203 2.96 16.52 -5.30
CA CYS A 203 3.71 17.76 -5.55
C CYS A 203 2.95 19.03 -5.16
N LEU A 204 1.63 19.07 -5.35
CA LEU A 204 0.79 20.20 -4.95
C LEU A 204 0.73 20.35 -3.42
N PHE A 205 0.55 19.23 -2.69
CA PHE A 205 0.40 19.22 -1.24
C PHE A 205 1.69 19.53 -0.48
N TYR A 206 2.84 19.33 -1.11
CA TYR A 206 4.17 19.62 -0.57
C TYR A 206 4.74 20.95 -1.11
N GLY A 207 4.01 21.62 -2.02
CA GLY A 207 4.50 22.78 -2.75
C GLY A 207 4.70 24.05 -1.89
N PRO A 208 5.47 25.03 -2.38
CA PRO A 208 5.86 26.23 -1.63
C PRO A 208 4.70 27.18 -1.32
N PHE A 209 3.59 27.10 -2.05
CA PHE A 209 2.42 27.99 -1.92
C PHE A 209 1.39 27.51 -0.89
N ARG A 210 1.86 27.04 0.28
CA ARG A 210 1.05 26.36 1.30
C ARG A 210 -0.23 27.09 1.71
N GLY A 211 -0.19 28.42 1.84
CA GLY A 211 -1.34 29.20 2.30
C GLY A 211 -2.48 29.16 1.29
N ILE A 212 -2.14 29.25 0.01
CA ILE A 212 -3.09 29.19 -1.10
C ILE A 212 -3.59 27.76 -1.28
N THR A 213 -2.69 26.76 -1.27
CA THR A 213 -3.09 25.35 -1.37
C THR A 213 -4.00 24.94 -0.21
N ALA A 214 -3.67 25.30 1.03
CA ALA A 214 -4.50 25.01 2.19
C ALA A 214 -5.86 25.74 2.13
N TRP A 215 -5.89 26.99 1.66
CA TRP A 215 -7.13 27.73 1.47
C TRP A 215 -8.02 27.08 0.41
N LEU A 216 -7.46 26.75 -0.76
CA LEU A 216 -8.17 26.05 -1.85
C LEU A 216 -8.67 24.68 -1.41
N ALA A 217 -7.85 23.91 -0.69
CA ALA A 217 -8.21 22.61 -0.17
C ALA A 217 -9.37 22.70 0.83
N ARG A 218 -9.34 23.67 1.76
CA ARG A 218 -10.45 23.93 2.70
C ARG A 218 -11.72 24.39 1.99
N PHE A 219 -11.59 25.17 0.91
CA PHE A 219 -12.72 25.54 0.07
C PHE A 219 -13.31 24.31 -0.63
N ALA A 220 -12.47 23.44 -1.18
CA ALA A 220 -12.87 22.19 -1.80
C ALA A 220 -13.56 21.24 -0.81
N ASP A 221 -13.06 21.13 0.42
CA ASP A 221 -13.68 20.35 1.51
C ASP A 221 -15.12 20.80 1.78
N ARG A 222 -15.34 22.13 1.90
CA ARG A 222 -16.68 22.70 2.11
C ARG A 222 -17.61 22.40 0.93
N ARG A 223 -17.12 22.54 -0.29
CA ARG A 223 -17.88 22.21 -1.50
C ARG A 223 -18.22 20.72 -1.57
N ALA A 224 -17.29 19.87 -1.13
CA ALA A 224 -17.47 18.43 -1.07
C ALA A 224 -18.34 17.97 0.11
N ARG A 225 -18.66 18.85 1.08
CA ARG A 225 -19.32 18.50 2.35
C ARG A 225 -18.61 17.36 3.10
N CYS A 226 -17.28 17.37 3.04
CA CYS A 226 -16.43 16.39 3.70
C CYS A 226 -15.22 17.13 4.28
N PRO A 227 -15.30 17.61 5.53
CA PRO A 227 -14.19 18.31 6.18
C PRO A 227 -12.91 17.48 6.16
N GLY A 228 -11.80 18.08 5.74
CA GLY A 228 -10.49 17.43 5.73
C GLY A 228 -10.22 16.51 4.54
N LEU A 229 -11.12 16.38 3.56
CA LEU A 229 -10.92 15.48 2.42
C LEU A 229 -9.66 15.83 1.59
N TYR A 230 -9.44 17.11 1.32
CA TYR A 230 -8.27 17.63 0.62
C TYR A 230 -7.30 18.30 1.60
N SER A 231 -7.81 19.04 2.58
CA SER A 231 -6.93 19.84 3.45
C SER A 231 -6.10 19.01 4.41
N SER A 232 -6.49 17.75 4.68
CA SER A 232 -5.69 16.83 5.50
C SER A 232 -4.39 16.41 4.86
N HIS A 233 -4.31 16.40 3.52
CA HIS A 233 -3.11 15.99 2.79
C HIS A 233 -2.07 17.10 2.67
N VAL A 234 -2.44 18.37 2.96
CA VAL A 234 -1.50 19.50 2.88
C VAL A 234 -0.51 19.41 4.04
N LYS A 235 0.76 19.26 3.69
CA LYS A 235 1.83 18.90 4.64
C LYS A 235 2.24 20.06 5.55
N GLY A 236 2.55 19.71 6.78
CA GLY A 236 3.03 20.63 7.81
C GLY A 236 1.96 21.53 8.42
N LEU A 237 0.68 21.26 8.17
CA LEU A 237 -0.41 21.89 8.89
C LEU A 237 -0.59 21.30 10.30
N LEU A 238 -0.06 20.10 10.56
CA LEU A 238 -0.26 19.35 11.79
C LEU A 238 1.02 19.25 12.65
N ALA A 239 2.18 19.62 12.12
CA ALA A 239 3.50 19.51 12.77
C ALA A 239 3.66 20.18 14.17
N GLY A 240 2.68 20.97 14.64
CA GLY A 240 2.67 21.58 15.98
C GLY A 240 1.67 20.97 16.97
N ASP A 241 0.92 19.95 16.56
CA ASP A 241 -0.10 19.29 17.39
C ASP A 241 0.48 18.01 18.03
N ASP A 242 1.28 18.15 19.10
CA ASP A 242 1.98 17.01 19.73
C ASP A 242 1.05 16.16 20.62
N ASN A 243 0.07 15.53 19.98
CA ASN A 243 -0.87 14.58 20.58
C ASN A 243 -0.27 13.15 20.70
N ASP A 244 1.06 13.05 20.78
CA ASP A 244 1.79 11.77 20.82
C ASP A 244 1.38 10.83 19.67
N VAL A 245 1.21 11.38 18.46
CA VAL A 245 0.73 10.61 17.30
C VAL A 245 1.73 9.53 16.91
N LEU A 246 3.01 9.73 17.15
CA LEU A 246 4.03 8.70 16.92
C LEU A 246 4.18 7.70 18.09
N ASN A 247 3.39 7.84 19.16
CA ASN A 247 3.46 7.05 20.39
C ASN A 247 4.87 6.97 21.01
N LEU A 248 5.55 8.12 21.10
CA LEU A 248 6.91 8.21 21.65
C LEU A 248 6.92 8.06 23.16
N HIS A 249 5.81 8.35 23.82
CA HIS A 249 5.64 8.04 25.24
C HIS A 249 5.26 6.57 25.50
N GLN A 250 5.22 5.73 24.45
CA GLN A 250 4.97 4.29 24.53
C GLN A 250 3.70 3.96 25.34
N ARG A 251 2.64 4.71 25.07
CA ARG A 251 1.34 4.47 25.70
C ARG A 251 0.75 3.18 25.16
N PRO A 252 0.05 2.39 25.99
CA PRO A 252 -0.62 1.18 25.53
C PRO A 252 -1.67 1.48 24.46
N TRP A 253 -1.63 0.71 23.38
CA TRP A 253 -2.62 0.66 22.32
C TRP A 253 -2.91 -0.79 21.93
N ARG A 254 -3.97 -1.06 21.18
CA ARG A 254 -4.39 -2.45 20.85
C ARG A 254 -4.67 -2.59 19.36
N ASN A 255 -4.27 -3.73 18.79
CA ASN A 255 -4.77 -4.17 17.50
C ASN A 255 -6.28 -4.46 17.63
N LEU A 256 -7.10 -3.78 16.84
CA LEU A 256 -8.56 -3.89 16.94
C LEU A 256 -9.10 -5.19 16.32
N CYS A 257 -8.35 -5.81 15.42
CA CYS A 257 -8.72 -7.06 14.75
C CYS A 257 -8.19 -8.30 15.46
N ARG A 258 -7.17 -8.15 16.31
CA ARG A 258 -6.53 -9.23 17.07
C ARG A 258 -6.47 -8.89 18.57
N PRO A 259 -7.63 -8.76 19.24
CA PRO A 259 -7.68 -8.37 20.65
C PRO A 259 -6.94 -9.36 21.59
N GLU A 260 -6.76 -10.60 21.15
CA GLU A 260 -6.04 -11.69 21.84
C GLU A 260 -4.53 -11.46 21.97
N GLU A 261 -3.91 -10.68 21.07
CA GLU A 261 -2.47 -10.36 21.12
C GLU A 261 -2.11 -9.43 22.31
N GLY A 262 -3.12 -8.85 22.98
CA GLY A 262 -2.91 -7.93 24.08
C GLY A 262 -2.53 -6.52 23.61
N PRO A 263 -2.21 -5.60 24.55
CA PRO A 263 -1.79 -4.25 24.19
C PRO A 263 -0.32 -4.22 23.75
N SER A 264 -0.04 -3.45 22.69
CA SER A 264 1.30 -3.02 22.31
C SER A 264 1.62 -1.66 22.91
N VAL A 265 2.90 -1.34 23.02
CA VAL A 265 3.42 -0.02 23.45
C VAL A 265 4.33 0.59 22.39
N LEU A 266 4.45 -0.04 21.22
CA LEU A 266 5.42 0.34 20.22
C LEU A 266 5.10 1.73 19.64
N SER A 267 6.16 2.49 19.42
CA SER A 267 6.13 3.75 18.70
C SER A 267 6.16 3.53 17.19
N VAL A 268 5.72 4.50 16.39
CA VAL A 268 5.81 4.42 14.92
C VAL A 268 7.24 4.13 14.44
N PRO A 269 8.31 4.77 14.96
CA PRO A 269 9.67 4.38 14.61
C PRO A 269 10.00 2.91 14.92
N GLN A 270 9.51 2.36 16.04
CA GLN A 270 9.72 0.94 16.36
C GLN A 270 8.92 0.01 15.44
N LEU A 271 7.71 0.42 15.02
CA LEU A 271 6.93 -0.31 14.01
C LEU A 271 7.65 -0.31 12.65
N LEU A 272 8.34 0.78 12.28
CA LEU A 272 9.22 0.79 11.10
C LEU A 272 10.37 -0.22 11.24
N GLU A 273 10.95 -0.37 12.42
CA GLU A 273 12.02 -1.36 12.66
C GLU A 273 11.51 -2.79 12.52
N GLU A 274 10.33 -3.10 13.06
CA GLU A 274 9.70 -4.42 12.90
C GLU A 274 9.31 -4.70 11.44
N ALA A 275 8.79 -3.69 10.74
CA ALA A 275 8.52 -3.79 9.30
C ALA A 275 9.80 -4.04 8.50
N ALA A 276 10.93 -3.42 8.87
CA ALA A 276 12.21 -3.64 8.22
C ALA A 276 12.73 -5.07 8.44
N GLN A 277 12.53 -5.62 9.64
CA GLN A 277 12.87 -7.01 9.94
C GLN A 277 12.03 -7.99 9.11
N ALA A 278 10.71 -7.78 9.06
CA ALA A 278 9.81 -8.59 8.22
C ALA A 278 10.18 -8.50 6.73
N TRP A 279 10.60 -7.33 6.26
CA TRP A 279 11.08 -7.14 4.89
C TRP A 279 12.34 -7.98 4.62
N LEU A 280 13.32 -7.98 5.53
CA LEU A 280 14.56 -8.73 5.37
C LEU A 280 14.33 -10.26 5.30
N GLU A 281 13.33 -10.76 6.01
CA GLU A 281 12.94 -12.18 5.98
C GLU A 281 12.34 -12.61 4.63
N LEU A 282 11.63 -11.70 3.96
CA LEU A 282 10.94 -11.97 2.69
C LEU A 282 11.76 -11.57 1.46
N ALA A 283 12.72 -10.65 1.59
CA ALA A 283 13.44 -10.07 0.47
C ALA A 283 14.30 -11.06 -0.31
N LEU A 284 15.01 -11.96 0.38
CA LEU A 284 15.86 -12.94 -0.28
C LEU A 284 15.03 -13.98 -1.08
N PRO A 285 14.01 -14.64 -0.51
CA PRO A 285 13.14 -15.52 -1.29
C PRO A 285 12.47 -14.81 -2.48
N LEU A 286 12.00 -13.57 -2.28
CA LEU A 286 11.41 -12.77 -3.35
C LEU A 286 12.43 -12.49 -4.48
N TRP A 287 13.66 -12.14 -4.12
CA TRP A 287 14.74 -11.92 -5.07
C TRP A 287 15.11 -13.17 -5.86
N GLU A 288 15.34 -14.29 -5.17
CA GLU A 288 15.70 -15.57 -5.80
C GLU A 288 14.57 -16.07 -6.73
N GLY A 289 13.32 -15.84 -6.35
CA GLY A 289 12.17 -16.12 -7.21
C GLY A 289 12.19 -15.31 -8.52
N MET A 290 12.52 -14.01 -8.46
CA MET A 290 12.63 -13.15 -9.65
C MET A 290 13.81 -13.55 -10.55
N GLU A 291 14.86 -14.11 -9.95
CA GLU A 291 16.03 -14.65 -10.64
C GLU A 291 15.79 -16.05 -11.23
N GLY A 292 14.67 -16.69 -10.90
CA GLY A 292 14.41 -18.09 -11.28
C GLY A 292 15.30 -19.10 -10.56
N ARG A 293 15.86 -18.72 -9.41
CA ARG A 293 16.80 -19.52 -8.61
C ARG A 293 16.22 -20.04 -7.28
N GLY A 294 15.03 -19.58 -6.87
CA GLY A 294 14.43 -19.87 -5.56
C GLY A 294 13.21 -20.81 -5.59
N GLU A 295 12.86 -21.30 -4.41
CA GLU A 295 11.58 -21.99 -4.13
C GLU A 295 10.39 -21.01 -4.11
N GLU A 296 9.19 -21.49 -3.81
CA GLU A 296 8.02 -20.62 -3.63
C GLU A 296 8.24 -19.59 -2.52
N LEU A 297 7.64 -18.40 -2.68
CA LEU A 297 7.70 -17.34 -1.68
C LEU A 297 7.10 -17.87 -0.36
N PRO A 298 7.80 -17.75 0.79
CA PRO A 298 7.26 -18.21 2.06
C PRO A 298 5.90 -17.56 2.34
N PRO A 299 4.99 -18.25 3.05
CA PRO A 299 3.67 -17.71 3.34
C PRO A 299 3.75 -16.36 4.03
N VAL A 300 3.08 -15.36 3.46
CA VAL A 300 2.93 -14.05 4.08
C VAL A 300 1.64 -13.99 4.90
N GLU A 301 1.72 -13.35 6.07
CA GLU A 301 0.62 -13.29 7.03
C GLU A 301 -0.22 -12.02 6.91
N GLY A 302 -1.55 -12.12 7.03
CA GLY A 302 -2.42 -10.94 7.11
C GLY A 302 -2.49 -10.16 5.81
N THR A 303 -2.99 -8.92 5.86
CA THR A 303 -3.17 -8.06 4.68
C THR A 303 -2.44 -6.73 4.82
N PHE A 304 -2.35 -5.96 3.74
CA PHE A 304 -1.84 -4.58 3.81
C PHE A 304 -2.74 -3.73 4.74
N ASP A 305 -4.04 -4.00 4.75
CA ASP A 305 -5.05 -3.29 5.53
C ASP A 305 -5.29 -3.88 6.95
N GLU A 306 -4.26 -4.52 7.52
CA GLU A 306 -4.36 -5.18 8.83
C GLU A 306 -4.85 -4.21 9.93
N GLY A 307 -5.75 -4.68 10.79
CA GLY A 307 -6.31 -3.85 11.87
C GLY A 307 -7.54 -3.02 11.47
N ASN A 308 -8.01 -3.11 10.22
CA ASN A 308 -9.26 -2.47 9.80
C ASN A 308 -10.48 -3.11 10.52
N PRO A 309 -11.21 -2.39 11.38
CA PRO A 309 -12.31 -2.95 12.16
C PRO A 309 -13.56 -3.28 11.32
N ARG A 310 -13.58 -2.95 10.02
CA ARG A 310 -14.66 -3.33 9.12
C ARG A 310 -14.32 -4.67 8.44
N PRO A 311 -15.20 -5.69 8.51
CA PRO A 311 -14.97 -6.91 7.76
C PRO A 311 -14.91 -6.61 6.25
N PRO A 312 -14.17 -7.42 5.46
CA PRO A 312 -14.25 -7.37 4.00
C PRO A 312 -15.73 -7.43 3.59
N ARG A 313 -16.20 -6.50 2.74
CA ARG A 313 -17.59 -6.53 2.28
C ARG A 313 -17.81 -7.81 1.45
N GLU A 314 -18.86 -8.56 1.78
CA GLU A 314 -19.29 -9.79 1.10
C GLU A 314 -19.75 -9.55 -0.36
N ASP A 315 -19.92 -8.29 -0.79
CA ASP A 315 -20.33 -7.92 -2.15
C ASP A 315 -19.21 -7.87 -3.20
N ASP A 316 -17.97 -8.19 -2.83
CA ASP A 316 -16.92 -8.44 -3.82
C ASP A 316 -16.94 -9.94 -4.16
N PRO A 317 -17.29 -10.35 -5.39
CA PRO A 317 -17.59 -11.74 -5.72
C PRO A 317 -16.48 -12.67 -5.24
N GLN A 318 -16.88 -13.64 -4.42
CA GLN A 318 -16.10 -14.84 -4.12
C GLN A 318 -16.11 -15.71 -5.38
N GLU A 319 -14.99 -15.82 -6.07
CA GLU A 319 -14.71 -16.98 -6.93
C GLU A 319 -13.73 -17.90 -6.22
N ASP A 320 -14.14 -18.44 -5.06
CA ASP A 320 -13.52 -19.65 -4.50
C ASP A 320 -14.45 -20.84 -4.82
N ALA A 321 -14.47 -21.24 -6.10
CA ALA A 321 -15.05 -22.51 -6.53
C ALA A 321 -14.48 -22.94 -7.88
N ALA A 322 -13.17 -23.17 -7.96
CA ALA A 322 -12.58 -23.88 -9.10
C ALA A 322 -11.29 -24.63 -8.71
N ASP A 323 -11.36 -25.47 -7.68
CA ASP A 323 -10.54 -26.69 -7.67
C ASP A 323 -11.08 -27.74 -6.68
N GLN A 324 -12.02 -28.55 -7.15
CA GLN A 324 -12.16 -29.92 -6.65
C GLN A 324 -12.33 -30.82 -7.87
N PRO A 325 -11.50 -31.85 -8.06
CA PRO A 325 -11.71 -32.82 -9.11
C PRO A 325 -12.97 -33.62 -8.79
N GLU A 326 -13.92 -33.65 -9.72
CA GLU A 326 -15.08 -34.53 -9.64
C GLU A 326 -14.62 -35.99 -9.51
N GLU A 327 -14.78 -36.57 -8.32
CA GLU A 327 -14.77 -38.02 -8.16
C GLU A 327 -15.96 -38.60 -8.93
N THR A 328 -15.65 -39.18 -10.09
CA THR A 328 -16.58 -39.99 -10.88
C THR A 328 -16.89 -41.28 -10.13
N GLY A 329 -17.88 -41.21 -9.25
CA GLY A 329 -18.49 -42.38 -8.60
C GLY A 329 -19.21 -43.26 -9.63
N GLY A 330 -18.54 -44.33 -10.05
CA GLY A 330 -19.09 -45.35 -10.94
C GLY A 330 -20.34 -46.03 -10.38
N LYS A 331 -21.42 -46.01 -11.15
CA LYS A 331 -22.56 -46.93 -10.98
C LYS A 331 -22.34 -48.15 -11.88
N LEU A 332 -22.15 -49.31 -11.26
CA LEU A 332 -22.26 -50.63 -11.90
C LEU A 332 -23.74 -50.96 -12.21
N PRO A 333 -24.02 -51.79 -13.24
CA PRO A 333 -25.37 -52.08 -13.70
C PRO A 333 -26.02 -53.21 -12.88
N ALA A 334 -27.33 -53.07 -12.63
CA ALA A 334 -28.15 -54.11 -12.03
C ALA A 334 -28.40 -55.25 -13.04
N SER A 335 -28.03 -56.46 -12.62
CA SER A 335 -28.27 -57.71 -13.32
C SER A 335 -29.73 -58.17 -13.17
N SER A 336 -30.22 -58.73 -14.27
CA SER A 336 -31.44 -59.52 -14.45
C SER A 336 -31.63 -60.62 -13.41
N LEU A 337 -32.85 -60.72 -12.86
CA LEU A 337 -33.40 -61.95 -12.30
C LEU A 337 -34.84 -62.13 -12.79
N SER A 338 -35.01 -63.15 -13.62
CA SER A 338 -36.27 -63.75 -14.04
C SER A 338 -36.34 -65.16 -13.45
N GLN A 339 -37.38 -65.42 -12.66
CA GLN A 339 -37.95 -66.70 -12.20
C GLN A 339 -39.12 -66.28 -11.29
N GLU A 340 -40.40 -66.65 -11.46
CA GLU A 340 -41.13 -67.63 -12.30
C GLU A 340 -42.39 -66.98 -12.89
#